data_AF-A0A2E9DZ49-F1
#
_entry.id   AF-A0A2E9DZ49-F1
#
_cell.length_a   1.000
_cell.length_b   1.000
_cell.length_c   1.000
_cell.angle_alpha   90.00
_cell.angle_beta   90.00
_cell.angle_gamma   90.00
#
_symmetry.space_group_name_H-M   'P 1'
#
loop_
_entity.id
_entity.type
_entity.pdbx_description
1 polymer ?
#
loop_
_entity_poly.entity_id
_entity_poly.type
_entity_poly.pdbx_seq_one_letter_code
_entity_poly.pdbx_strand_id
1 'polypeptide(L)'
;MAGGRPYQAMLLVLVFLSASLSGCFANDDGDNFADESDLTIAPDPLTAGIFQTVYFQADEEMRILVPYLILQPSTGYVQNGTVLDLQEDEEVEIIILIPPRIDSFVVLVGEPGREYFPIRDGNTSWTTWIDNGMKSSKGVKIIESEFDGGLLQLTNSTETGGSVSAKIASIIRPMAAGVSVENGGMHSTGIVSGFETFNMLSVLSDETTDPFDTCDGAKGYLNRWAGMGSPGYECGADFLVAEFTEYGYDNVERHRFQYIEGNPEAYNICAYKEGYEYPDEWMVIGAHFDIAPIIAPTPVDMGAPRGYGTRVGAYDNTVGTSVVLNMAEAMFDIPTRRGIVFCLWSSEEGGKRGSIAWVDDIPEDITISNYINIDMGGVNWPGNGTPSDRVGPDGGGSYPASQENWPFRVYIGPDTEEDVINQPKMVYLAEWLAGDALGVEEQLAVLNGELNAAWAEAGEPGIIINEATTARSDHASFQAIDTVTVGFGGLVDGYDCYHQTCDTIDEMLYWMENDYASGMQNLINSVDLMTWYGTMIFLHLDHQPILNSYL
;
A
#
# COMPACT_ATOMS: atom_id res chain seq x y z
N MET A 1 10.72 -31.13 70.92
CA MET A 1 10.70 -30.11 69.86
C MET A 1 11.05 -30.79 68.55
N ALA A 2 10.01 -31.21 67.83
CA ALA A 2 10.09 -31.75 66.49
C ALA A 2 9.45 -30.69 65.58
N GLY A 3 10.07 -30.38 64.44
CA GLY A 3 9.51 -29.45 63.46
C GLY A 3 10.61 -28.78 62.66
N GLY A 4 10.84 -29.25 61.43
CA GLY A 4 11.79 -28.63 60.51
C GLY A 4 12.12 -29.47 59.27
N ARG A 5 11.86 -30.78 59.30
CA ARG A 5 12.22 -31.68 58.19
C ARG A 5 11.24 -31.80 56.99
N PRO A 6 9.93 -31.50 57.06
CA PRO A 6 9.07 -31.70 55.89
C PRO A 6 9.22 -30.59 54.83
N TYR A 7 9.52 -29.35 55.25
CA TYR A 7 9.61 -28.21 54.33
C TYR A 7 10.88 -28.23 53.45
N GLN A 8 12.00 -28.74 53.97
CA GLN A 8 13.24 -28.87 53.19
C GLN A 8 13.14 -29.93 52.09
N ALA A 9 12.42 -31.03 52.34
CA ALA A 9 12.19 -32.06 51.33
C ALA A 9 11.26 -31.58 50.21
N MET A 10 10.23 -30.79 50.56
CA MET A 10 9.27 -30.25 49.58
C MET A 10 9.90 -29.15 48.70
N LEU A 11 10.81 -28.34 49.26
CA LEU A 11 11.56 -27.33 48.52
C LEU A 11 12.55 -27.97 47.53
N LEU A 12 13.24 -29.04 47.94
CA LEU A 12 14.13 -29.80 47.05
C LEU A 12 13.36 -30.48 45.90
N VAL A 13 12.17 -31.03 46.17
CA VAL A 13 11.31 -31.61 45.12
C VAL A 13 10.82 -30.54 44.14
N LEU A 14 10.47 -29.33 44.61
CA LEU A 14 10.10 -28.21 43.74
C LEU A 14 11.28 -27.68 42.91
N VAL A 15 12.50 -27.68 43.45
CA VAL A 15 13.73 -27.31 42.71
C VAL A 15 14.07 -28.37 41.64
N PHE A 16 13.90 -29.66 41.94
CA PHE A 16 14.10 -30.72 40.94
C PHE A 16 13.00 -30.78 39.87
N LEU A 17 11.75 -30.43 40.21
CA LEU A 17 10.65 -30.34 39.24
C LEU A 17 10.72 -29.08 38.37
N SER A 18 11.26 -27.97 38.90
CA SER A 18 11.49 -26.76 38.10
C SER A 18 12.70 -26.90 37.16
N ALA A 19 13.73 -27.66 37.55
CA ALA A 19 14.84 -28.02 36.67
C ALA A 19 14.40 -28.94 35.51
N SER A 20 13.36 -29.77 35.69
CA SER A 20 12.78 -30.58 34.60
C SER A 20 11.80 -29.82 33.70
N LEU A 21 11.36 -28.62 34.10
CA LEU A 21 10.48 -27.74 33.32
C LEU A 21 11.26 -26.68 32.53
N SER A 22 12.52 -26.43 32.87
CA SER A 22 13.43 -25.53 32.13
C SER A 22 14.30 -26.25 31.09
N GLY A 23 14.16 -27.58 30.97
CA GLY A 23 14.92 -28.42 30.02
C GLY A 23 14.08 -29.08 28.93
N CYS A 24 12.87 -28.59 28.64
CA CYS A 24 11.96 -29.13 27.62
C CYS A 24 11.53 -28.05 26.62
N PHE A 25 12.50 -27.34 26.04
CA PHE A 25 12.39 -26.61 24.77
C PHE A 25 13.74 -26.60 24.02
N ALA A 26 14.55 -27.63 24.22
CA ALA A 26 15.67 -27.91 23.32
C ALA A 26 15.19 -29.02 22.37
N ASN A 27 14.81 -28.65 21.15
CA ASN A 27 14.83 -29.60 20.05
C ASN A 27 16.31 -29.89 19.79
N ASP A 28 16.82 -30.91 20.46
CA ASP A 28 18.13 -31.51 20.22
C ASP A 28 18.01 -32.41 18.98
N ASP A 29 17.75 -31.79 17.83
CA ASP A 29 18.10 -32.33 16.53
C ASP A 29 19.43 -31.65 16.16
N GLY A 30 20.51 -32.45 16.15
CA GLY A 30 21.90 -31.99 16.05
C GLY A 30 22.30 -31.38 14.70
N ASP A 31 21.62 -30.31 14.32
CA ASP A 31 22.07 -29.36 13.32
C ASP A 31 22.69 -28.16 14.04
N ASN A 32 23.98 -27.94 13.83
CA ASN A 32 24.69 -26.74 14.29
C ASN A 32 24.10 -25.54 13.52
N PHE A 33 23.26 -24.73 14.17
CA PHE A 33 22.80 -23.44 13.65
C PHE A 33 23.29 -22.32 14.56
N ALA A 34 23.61 -21.17 13.96
CA ALA A 34 23.88 -19.92 14.66
C ALA A 34 22.68 -19.58 15.56
N ASP A 35 22.96 -19.31 16.84
CA ASP A 35 21.95 -19.10 17.86
C ASP A 35 21.40 -17.66 17.77
N GLU A 36 20.08 -17.50 17.66
CA GLU A 36 19.47 -16.17 17.59
C GLU A 36 19.66 -15.35 18.88
N SER A 37 19.97 -16.00 19.99
CA SER A 37 20.22 -15.33 21.27
C SER A 37 21.50 -14.49 21.25
N ASP A 38 22.45 -14.81 20.36
CA ASP A 38 23.71 -14.08 20.17
C ASP A 38 23.57 -12.84 19.28
N LEU A 39 22.39 -12.62 18.66
CA LEU A 39 22.08 -11.40 17.92
C LEU A 39 21.26 -10.43 18.79
N THR A 40 21.71 -9.19 18.93
CA THR A 40 20.94 -8.10 19.55
C THR A 40 20.49 -7.10 18.47
N ILE A 41 19.21 -6.69 18.55
CA ILE A 41 18.60 -5.68 17.68
C ILE A 41 18.23 -4.47 18.54
N ALA A 42 18.63 -3.26 18.13
CA ALA A 42 18.25 -2.03 18.81
C ALA A 42 17.88 -0.91 17.82
N PRO A 43 16.99 0.03 18.20
CA PRO A 43 16.22 0.06 19.44
C PRO A 43 15.12 -1.03 19.48
N ASP A 44 14.70 -1.42 20.68
CA ASP A 44 13.53 -2.28 20.90
C ASP A 44 12.60 -1.59 21.93
N PRO A 45 11.38 -1.18 21.55
CA PRO A 45 10.73 -1.42 20.27
C PRO A 45 11.24 -0.51 19.12
N LEU A 46 11.13 -1.02 17.91
CA LEU A 46 11.27 -0.28 16.65
C LEU A 46 10.03 0.57 16.37
N THR A 47 10.20 1.64 15.61
CA THR A 47 9.11 2.56 15.25
C THR A 47 8.59 2.26 13.85
N ALA A 48 7.34 1.80 13.73
CA ALA A 48 6.72 1.45 12.46
C ALA A 48 6.56 2.64 11.51
N GLY A 49 6.64 2.35 10.20
CA GLY A 49 6.28 3.28 9.14
C GLY A 49 7.30 4.38 8.88
N ILE A 50 8.51 4.29 9.43
CA ILE A 50 9.60 5.25 9.15
C ILE A 50 10.88 4.53 8.77
N PHE A 51 11.75 5.23 8.04
CA PHE A 51 13.15 4.85 7.91
C PHE A 51 13.87 5.11 9.24
N GLN A 52 14.26 4.04 9.92
CA GLN A 52 14.90 4.07 11.22
C GLN A 52 16.29 3.44 11.15
N THR A 53 17.29 4.06 11.78
CA THR A 53 18.58 3.41 12.03
C THR A 53 18.40 2.25 13.00
N VAL A 54 18.76 1.06 12.58
CA VAL A 54 18.71 -0.18 13.36
C VAL A 54 20.13 -0.71 13.54
N TYR A 55 20.47 -1.02 14.79
CA TYR A 55 21.74 -1.57 15.21
C TYR A 55 21.62 -3.09 15.36
N PHE A 56 22.59 -3.80 14.80
CA PHE A 56 22.77 -5.23 14.93
C PHE A 56 24.11 -5.48 15.62
N GLN A 57 24.07 -6.13 16.77
CA GLN A 57 25.28 -6.55 17.49
C GLN A 57 25.30 -8.07 17.61
N ALA A 58 26.41 -8.70 17.23
CA ALA A 58 26.58 -10.15 17.30
C ALA A 58 27.64 -10.53 18.34
N ASP A 59 27.29 -11.45 19.24
CA ASP A 59 28.21 -12.01 20.24
C ASP A 59 29.11 -13.11 19.63
N GLU A 60 28.69 -13.74 18.52
CA GLU A 60 29.47 -14.69 17.72
C GLU A 60 29.42 -14.32 16.23
N GLU A 61 30.39 -14.80 15.44
CA GLU A 61 30.38 -14.59 13.98
C GLU A 61 29.12 -15.21 13.35
N MET A 62 28.38 -14.43 12.58
CA MET A 62 27.16 -14.88 11.92
C MET A 62 26.86 -14.09 10.64
N ARG A 63 25.92 -14.62 9.86
CA ARG A 63 25.36 -13.92 8.69
C ARG A 63 23.85 -13.79 8.88
N ILE A 64 23.33 -12.57 8.70
CA ILE A 64 21.90 -12.29 8.97
C ILE A 64 21.17 -11.79 7.73
N LEU A 65 19.97 -12.28 7.48
CA LEU A 65 19.05 -11.75 6.45
C LEU A 65 18.12 -10.72 7.08
N VAL A 66 18.13 -9.52 6.51
CA VAL A 66 17.19 -8.44 6.81
C VAL A 66 16.24 -8.32 5.61
N PRO A 67 15.01 -8.88 5.68
CA PRO A 67 14.12 -9.00 4.53
C PRO A 67 13.20 -7.77 4.33
N TYR A 68 13.70 -6.58 4.66
CA TYR A 68 12.92 -5.33 4.63
C TYR A 68 13.54 -4.30 3.69
N LEU A 69 12.79 -3.27 3.31
CA LEU A 69 13.32 -2.17 2.53
C LEU A 69 14.37 -1.40 3.35
N ILE A 70 15.55 -1.19 2.77
CA ILE A 70 16.67 -0.49 3.43
C ILE A 70 17.14 0.69 2.58
N LEU A 71 17.74 1.70 3.20
CA LEU A 71 18.44 2.76 2.47
C LEU A 71 19.91 2.40 2.31
N GLN A 72 20.41 2.53 1.08
CA GLN A 72 21.82 2.41 0.78
C GLN A 72 22.61 3.54 1.47
N PRO A 73 23.65 3.23 2.27
CA PRO A 73 24.38 4.24 3.05
C PRO A 73 25.01 5.36 2.22
N SER A 74 25.40 5.07 0.97
CA SER A 74 26.13 6.00 0.11
C SER A 74 25.24 6.79 -0.85
N THR A 75 24.18 6.17 -1.39
CA THR A 75 23.32 6.78 -2.41
C THR A 75 21.98 7.26 -1.86
N GLY A 76 21.53 6.72 -0.72
CA GLY A 76 20.18 6.92 -0.20
C GLY A 76 19.10 6.18 -1.01
N TYR A 77 19.46 5.38 -2.01
CA TYR A 77 18.49 4.58 -2.75
C TYR A 77 17.88 3.50 -1.87
N VAL A 78 16.60 3.21 -2.11
CA VAL A 78 15.95 2.07 -1.47
C VAL A 78 16.40 0.76 -2.12
N GLN A 79 16.61 -0.27 -1.30
CA GLN A 79 16.94 -1.63 -1.74
C GLN A 79 16.01 -2.67 -1.09
N ASN A 80 15.71 -3.72 -1.86
CA ASN A 80 14.88 -4.87 -1.46
C ASN A 80 15.67 -5.86 -0.59
N GLY A 81 15.71 -5.63 0.72
CA GLY A 81 16.41 -6.50 1.66
C GLY A 81 17.92 -6.45 1.55
N THR A 82 18.60 -7.03 2.53
CA THR A 82 20.06 -7.19 2.52
C THR A 82 20.48 -8.37 3.37
N VAL A 83 21.74 -8.76 3.22
CA VAL A 83 22.44 -9.61 4.18
C VAL A 83 23.57 -8.81 4.81
N LEU A 84 23.81 -9.03 6.11
CA LEU A 84 24.97 -8.50 6.82
C LEU A 84 25.85 -9.66 7.30
N ASP A 85 27.15 -9.51 7.08
CA ASP A 85 28.19 -10.32 7.72
C ASP A 85 28.59 -9.64 9.02
N LEU A 86 28.37 -10.32 10.15
CA LEU A 86 28.73 -9.80 11.47
C LEU A 86 29.86 -10.65 12.03
N GLN A 87 30.98 -10.01 12.37
CA GLN A 87 32.08 -10.62 13.10
C GLN A 87 31.75 -10.72 14.60
N GLU A 88 32.50 -11.54 15.32
CA GLU A 88 32.41 -11.62 16.79
C GLU A 88 32.59 -10.23 17.43
N ASP A 89 31.69 -9.86 18.33
CA ASP A 89 31.60 -8.56 19.01
C ASP A 89 31.44 -7.35 18.06
N GLU A 90 31.02 -7.56 16.80
CA GLU A 90 30.79 -6.47 15.84
C GLU A 90 29.41 -5.83 16.03
N GLU A 91 29.37 -4.50 15.87
CA GLU A 91 28.14 -3.71 15.82
C GLU A 91 28.07 -3.04 14.43
N VAL A 92 26.96 -3.27 13.72
CA VAL A 92 26.67 -2.66 12.41
C VAL A 92 25.33 -1.95 12.49
N GLU A 93 25.26 -0.76 11.89
CA GLU A 93 24.01 -0.02 11.73
C GLU A 93 23.61 0.09 10.26
N ILE A 94 22.31 -0.04 9.98
CA ILE A 94 21.71 0.25 8.67
C ILE A 94 20.37 0.96 8.87
N ILE A 95 19.90 1.66 7.84
CA ILE A 95 18.61 2.36 7.89
C ILE A 95 17.55 1.49 7.20
N ILE A 96 16.48 1.17 7.91
CA ILE A 96 15.43 0.23 7.49
C ILE A 96 14.08 0.94 7.54
N LEU A 97 13.25 0.78 6.50
CA LEU A 97 11.84 1.12 6.57
C LEU A 97 11.13 0.06 7.41
N ILE A 98 10.80 0.40 8.65
CA ILE A 98 10.13 -0.53 9.56
C ILE A 98 8.69 -0.75 9.07
N PRO A 99 8.23 -2.01 8.94
CA PRO A 99 6.89 -2.33 8.47
C PRO A 99 5.78 -1.52 9.18
N PRO A 100 4.81 -0.96 8.44
CA PRO A 100 3.89 0.03 9.00
C PRO A 100 2.70 -0.57 9.75
N ARG A 101 2.38 -1.85 9.54
CA ARG A 101 1.08 -2.43 9.93
C ARG A 101 1.19 -3.78 10.65
N ILE A 102 2.39 -4.13 11.14
CA ILE A 102 2.65 -5.33 11.96
C ILE A 102 3.38 -4.95 13.25
N ASP A 103 3.43 -5.87 14.20
CA ASP A 103 3.96 -5.69 15.55
C ASP A 103 5.32 -6.38 15.79
N SER A 104 5.84 -7.07 14.78
CA SER A 104 7.04 -7.90 14.88
C SER A 104 8.01 -7.64 13.73
N PHE A 105 9.28 -7.47 14.08
CA PHE A 105 10.40 -7.32 13.16
C PHE A 105 11.24 -8.59 13.20
N VAL A 106 11.47 -9.22 12.05
CA VAL A 106 12.10 -10.53 11.94
C VAL A 106 13.40 -10.46 11.14
N VAL A 107 14.47 -10.99 11.73
CA VAL A 107 15.76 -11.18 11.07
C VAL A 107 16.11 -12.66 11.11
N LEU A 108 16.47 -13.24 9.97
CA LEU A 108 16.90 -14.64 9.93
C LEU A 108 18.39 -14.71 10.21
N VAL A 109 18.81 -15.64 11.06
CA VAL A 109 20.20 -15.82 11.48
C VAL A 109 20.74 -17.13 10.92
N GLY A 110 21.91 -17.06 10.30
CA GLY A 110 22.56 -18.19 9.66
C GLY A 110 24.07 -18.21 9.88
N GLU A 111 24.67 -19.35 9.54
CA GLU A 111 26.11 -19.56 9.64
C GLU A 111 26.94 -18.57 8.81
N PRO A 112 28.16 -18.21 9.26
CA PRO A 112 29.11 -17.42 8.49
C PRO A 112 29.33 -17.96 7.07
N GLY A 113 29.38 -17.07 6.08
CA GLY A 113 29.65 -17.43 4.68
C GLY A 113 28.51 -18.14 3.95
N ARG A 114 27.34 -18.31 4.57
CA ARG A 114 26.14 -18.89 3.94
C ARG A 114 25.72 -18.12 2.69
N GLU A 115 25.41 -18.81 1.59
CA GLU A 115 25.08 -18.19 0.29
C GLU A 115 23.58 -18.04 -0.01
N TYR A 116 22.73 -18.79 0.69
CA TYR A 116 21.29 -18.86 0.44
C TYR A 116 20.49 -18.82 1.74
N PHE A 117 19.36 -18.12 1.79
CA PHE A 117 18.44 -18.13 2.93
C PHE A 117 17.06 -18.69 2.53
N PRO A 118 16.39 -19.46 3.41
CA PRO A 118 15.00 -19.82 3.20
C PRO A 118 14.12 -18.59 3.39
N ILE A 119 13.00 -18.54 2.68
CA ILE A 119 12.00 -17.47 2.83
C ILE A 119 10.59 -18.05 2.98
N ARG A 120 9.69 -17.29 3.59
CA ARG A 120 8.26 -17.60 3.66
C ARG A 120 7.60 -17.60 2.27
N ASP A 121 6.42 -18.21 2.17
CA ASP A 121 5.54 -18.00 1.01
C ASP A 121 4.91 -16.59 1.07
N GLY A 122 4.54 -16.04 -0.09
CA GLY A 122 4.08 -14.65 -0.21
C GLY A 122 2.85 -14.33 0.64
N ASN A 123 1.91 -15.26 0.68
CA ASN A 123 0.64 -15.18 1.43
C ASN A 123 0.76 -15.55 2.92
N THR A 124 1.97 -15.76 3.44
CA THR A 124 2.20 -16.11 4.85
C THR A 124 3.02 -15.01 5.48
N SER A 125 2.74 -14.59 6.71
CA SER A 125 3.59 -13.62 7.43
C SER A 125 4.86 -14.26 7.98
N TRP A 126 5.86 -13.46 8.35
CA TRP A 126 7.06 -14.00 8.99
C TRP A 126 6.73 -14.73 10.29
N THR A 127 5.85 -14.16 11.11
CA THR A 127 5.42 -14.73 12.39
C THR A 127 4.67 -16.06 12.18
N THR A 128 3.69 -16.10 11.28
CA THR A 128 2.98 -17.36 10.95
C THR A 128 3.94 -18.42 10.42
N TRP A 129 4.92 -18.04 9.59
CA TRP A 129 5.90 -18.97 9.05
C TRP A 129 6.83 -19.54 10.14
N ILE A 130 7.26 -18.69 11.08
CA ILE A 130 8.07 -19.08 12.24
C ILE A 130 7.31 -20.06 13.13
N ASP A 131 6.07 -19.74 13.49
CA ASP A 131 5.21 -20.56 14.33
C ASP A 131 4.91 -21.94 13.71
N ASN A 132 4.94 -22.02 12.38
CA ASN A 132 4.77 -23.27 11.63
C ASN A 132 6.09 -24.01 11.32
N GLY A 133 7.19 -23.62 11.97
CA GLY A 133 8.47 -24.31 11.94
C GLY A 133 9.34 -24.03 10.71
N MET A 134 9.16 -22.86 10.08
CA MET A 134 10.06 -22.30 9.05
C MET A 134 10.39 -23.23 7.87
N LYS A 135 9.45 -24.10 7.49
CA LYS A 135 9.64 -24.96 6.31
C LYS A 135 9.53 -24.11 5.06
N SER A 136 10.47 -24.27 4.14
CA SER A 136 10.44 -23.55 2.88
C SER A 136 10.83 -24.42 1.69
N SER A 137 10.24 -24.09 0.54
CA SER A 137 10.62 -24.61 -0.78
C SER A 137 11.26 -23.53 -1.67
N LYS A 138 11.41 -22.31 -1.14
CA LYS A 138 11.91 -21.12 -1.83
C LYS A 138 13.04 -20.49 -1.02
N GLY A 139 13.96 -19.84 -1.70
CA GLY A 139 15.03 -19.12 -1.04
C GLY A 139 15.42 -17.86 -1.78
N VAL A 140 16.31 -17.12 -1.16
CA VAL A 140 17.06 -16.03 -1.79
C VAL A 140 18.52 -16.41 -1.84
N LYS A 141 19.17 -16.09 -2.96
CA LYS A 141 20.61 -16.15 -3.13
C LYS A 141 21.19 -14.77 -2.88
N ILE A 142 22.31 -14.74 -2.19
CA ILE A 142 23.09 -13.53 -1.95
C ILE A 142 23.94 -13.23 -3.19
N ILE A 143 23.90 -11.98 -3.63
CA ILE A 143 24.70 -11.46 -4.74
C ILE A 143 25.42 -10.18 -4.31
N GLU A 144 26.44 -9.81 -5.08
CA GLU A 144 27.26 -8.63 -4.83
C GLU A 144 26.43 -7.35 -4.77
N SER A 145 26.96 -6.34 -4.09
CA SER A 145 26.34 -5.02 -4.01
C SER A 145 26.25 -4.35 -5.38
N GLU A 146 25.24 -3.47 -5.54
CA GLU A 146 25.06 -2.66 -6.75
C GLU A 146 26.25 -1.71 -6.99
N PHE A 147 26.81 -1.19 -5.90
CA PHE A 147 27.90 -0.21 -5.90
C PHE A 147 29.05 -0.66 -5.00
N ASP A 148 30.25 -0.15 -5.27
CA ASP A 148 31.41 -0.37 -4.39
C ASP A 148 31.14 0.22 -2.99
N GLY A 149 31.29 -0.60 -1.96
CA GLY A 149 30.93 -0.26 -0.58
C GLY A 149 29.43 -0.20 -0.27
N GLY A 150 28.57 -0.67 -1.20
CA GLY A 150 27.14 -0.84 -0.97
C GLY A 150 26.81 -2.11 -0.19
N LEU A 151 25.54 -2.23 0.21
CA LEU A 151 25.03 -3.43 0.88
C LEU A 151 24.77 -4.59 -0.09
N LEU A 152 24.93 -5.83 0.39
CA LEU A 152 24.70 -7.05 -0.40
C LEU A 152 23.26 -7.14 -0.90
N GLN A 153 23.09 -7.71 -2.09
CA GLN A 153 21.79 -7.83 -2.74
C GLN A 153 21.23 -9.26 -2.68
N LEU A 154 19.94 -9.38 -2.99
CA LEU A 154 19.19 -10.62 -3.00
C LEU A 154 18.63 -10.89 -4.41
N THR A 155 18.67 -12.15 -4.83
CA THR A 155 17.95 -12.65 -5.99
C THR A 155 17.18 -13.92 -5.66
N ASN A 156 16.05 -14.16 -6.32
CA ASN A 156 15.24 -15.35 -6.10
C ASN A 156 16.01 -16.64 -6.42
N SER A 157 15.77 -17.68 -5.62
CA SER A 157 16.38 -19.01 -5.76
C SER A 157 15.39 -20.12 -5.39
N THR A 158 15.56 -21.30 -5.99
CA THR A 158 14.91 -22.53 -5.53
C THR A 158 15.71 -23.26 -4.46
N GLU A 159 16.97 -22.85 -4.24
CA GLU A 159 17.81 -23.36 -3.15
C GLU A 159 17.54 -22.55 -1.89
N THR A 160 17.24 -23.24 -0.79
CA THR A 160 16.91 -22.62 0.50
C THR A 160 18.12 -22.41 1.41
N GLY A 161 19.23 -23.10 1.13
CA GLY A 161 20.41 -23.13 1.99
C GLY A 161 20.27 -23.95 3.27
N GLY A 162 19.13 -24.62 3.51
CA GLY A 162 18.85 -25.35 4.75
C GLY A 162 18.18 -24.50 5.83
N SER A 163 18.05 -25.01 7.05
CA SER A 163 17.38 -24.29 8.14
C SER A 163 18.19 -23.09 8.65
N VAL A 164 17.51 -22.20 9.35
CA VAL A 164 18.01 -20.97 9.97
C VAL A 164 17.27 -20.75 11.30
N SER A 165 17.82 -19.93 12.20
CA SER A 165 17.10 -19.39 13.35
C SER A 165 16.53 -18.00 13.01
N ALA A 166 15.69 -17.44 13.88
CA ALA A 166 15.05 -16.16 13.65
C ALA A 166 15.06 -15.30 14.92
N LYS A 167 15.60 -14.08 14.81
CA LYS A 167 15.53 -13.07 15.87
C LYS A 167 14.32 -12.17 15.64
N ILE A 168 13.54 -11.96 16.71
CA ILE A 168 12.35 -11.12 16.69
C ILE A 168 12.55 -9.91 17.61
N ALA A 169 12.21 -8.72 17.11
CA ALA A 169 12.10 -7.48 17.89
C ALA A 169 10.67 -6.92 17.78
N SER A 170 10.27 -6.09 18.76
CA SER A 170 8.91 -5.53 18.78
C SER A 170 8.82 -4.28 17.90
N ILE A 171 7.69 -4.08 17.22
CA ILE A 171 7.38 -2.86 16.47
C ILE A 171 6.21 -2.15 17.13
N ILE A 172 6.29 -0.83 17.22
CA ILE A 172 5.17 0.02 17.64
C ILE A 172 5.01 1.16 16.64
N ARG A 173 3.78 1.34 16.13
CA ARG A 173 3.39 2.56 15.42
C ARG A 173 2.84 3.57 16.43
N PRO A 174 3.55 4.68 16.71
CA PRO A 174 3.06 5.68 17.66
C PRO A 174 1.83 6.39 17.08
N MET A 175 0.93 6.86 17.95
CA MET A 175 -0.17 7.74 17.51
C MET A 175 0.28 9.20 17.55
N ALA A 176 -0.20 10.00 16.59
CA ALA A 176 -0.03 11.44 16.61
C ALA A 176 -0.66 12.04 17.88
N ALA A 177 0.00 13.05 18.44
CA ALA A 177 -0.44 13.66 19.68
C ALA A 177 -1.85 14.26 19.55
N GLY A 178 -2.78 13.81 20.40
CA GLY A 178 -4.15 14.31 20.43
C GLY A 178 -5.13 13.62 19.47
N VAL A 179 -4.69 12.62 18.71
CA VAL A 179 -5.57 11.81 17.86
C VAL A 179 -5.96 10.54 18.63
N SER A 180 -7.27 10.33 18.83
CA SER A 180 -7.79 9.12 19.49
C SER A 180 -7.89 7.96 18.51
N VAL A 181 -8.03 6.73 19.03
CA VAL A 181 -8.22 5.53 18.20
C VAL A 181 -9.47 5.65 17.31
N GLU A 182 -10.56 6.18 17.85
CA GLU A 182 -11.83 6.37 17.13
C GLU A 182 -11.73 7.40 16.00
N ASN A 183 -10.72 8.27 16.05
CA ASN A 183 -10.41 9.27 15.01
C ASN A 183 -9.21 8.82 14.14
N GLY A 184 -8.91 7.52 14.08
CA GLY A 184 -7.86 6.97 13.24
C GLY A 184 -6.44 7.05 13.80
N GLY A 185 -6.29 7.25 15.11
CA GLY A 185 -4.98 7.42 15.76
C GLY A 185 -3.96 6.30 15.48
N MET A 186 -4.41 5.05 15.32
CA MET A 186 -3.55 3.91 14.99
C MET A 186 -2.85 4.03 13.62
N HIS A 187 -3.36 4.89 12.74
CA HIS A 187 -2.89 5.09 11.37
C HIS A 187 -2.52 6.56 11.10
N SER A 188 -1.98 7.23 12.12
CA SER A 188 -1.75 8.68 12.12
C SER A 188 -0.28 9.12 12.01
N THR A 189 0.65 8.18 11.86
CA THR A 189 2.08 8.46 11.77
C THR A 189 2.75 7.57 10.73
N GLY A 190 3.95 7.94 10.27
CA GLY A 190 4.72 7.23 9.25
C GLY A 190 5.24 8.23 8.22
N ILE A 191 6.00 7.77 7.23
CA ILE A 191 6.35 8.59 6.05
C ILE A 191 5.09 8.88 5.21
N VAL A 192 4.12 7.98 5.25
CA VAL A 192 2.76 8.15 4.76
C VAL A 192 1.78 7.68 5.83
N SER A 193 0.57 8.23 5.82
CA SER A 193 -0.47 7.80 6.77
C SER A 193 -1.88 7.97 6.21
N GLY A 194 -2.78 7.06 6.61
CA GLY A 194 -4.20 7.19 6.28
C GLY A 194 -4.84 8.43 6.91
N PHE A 195 -4.35 8.88 8.06
CA PHE A 195 -4.85 10.10 8.70
C PHE A 195 -4.56 11.36 7.88
N GLU A 196 -3.32 11.54 7.40
CA GLU A 196 -2.97 12.67 6.54
C GLU A 196 -3.68 12.58 5.19
N THR A 197 -3.76 11.38 4.61
CA THR A 197 -4.51 11.17 3.37
C THR A 197 -6.00 11.53 3.55
N PHE A 198 -6.61 11.13 4.67
CA PHE A 198 -7.99 11.49 5.01
C PHE A 198 -8.16 13.01 5.26
N ASN A 199 -7.17 13.66 5.86
CA ASN A 199 -7.20 15.11 6.04
C ASN A 199 -7.19 15.83 4.69
N MET A 200 -6.35 15.39 3.74
CA MET A 200 -6.34 15.96 2.38
C MET A 200 -7.66 15.69 1.65
N LEU A 201 -8.21 14.46 1.76
CA LEU A 201 -9.55 14.14 1.28
C LEU A 201 -10.61 15.10 1.85
N SER A 202 -10.52 15.40 3.15
CA SER A 202 -11.42 16.34 3.84
C SER A 202 -11.27 17.78 3.36
N VAL A 203 -10.04 18.23 3.08
CA VAL A 203 -9.79 19.56 2.50
C VAL A 203 -10.42 19.67 1.12
N LEU A 204 -10.16 18.71 0.24
CA LEU A 204 -10.68 18.71 -1.13
C LEU A 204 -12.20 18.60 -1.18
N SER A 205 -12.82 17.94 -0.20
CA SER A 205 -14.25 17.62 -0.17
C SER A 205 -15.10 18.52 0.76
N ASP A 206 -14.54 19.59 1.34
CA ASP A 206 -15.28 20.43 2.30
C ASP A 206 -16.44 21.18 1.63
N GLU A 207 -17.67 20.72 1.89
CA GLU A 207 -18.92 21.32 1.37
C GLU A 207 -19.36 22.58 2.13
N THR A 208 -18.63 23.02 3.15
CA THR A 208 -18.97 24.24 3.91
C THR A 208 -19.04 25.43 2.98
N THR A 209 -20.18 26.13 2.97
CA THR A 209 -20.38 27.29 2.11
C THR A 209 -19.39 28.42 2.41
N ASP A 210 -18.70 28.90 1.38
CA ASP A 210 -17.94 30.15 1.39
C ASP A 210 -18.58 31.18 0.44
N PRO A 211 -19.22 32.25 0.97
CA PRO A 211 -19.86 33.27 0.15
C PRO A 211 -18.88 34.16 -0.64
N PHE A 212 -17.57 34.04 -0.38
CA PHE A 212 -16.53 34.77 -1.10
C PHE A 212 -15.78 33.90 -2.10
N ASP A 213 -15.98 32.59 -2.07
CA ASP A 213 -15.43 31.71 -3.11
C ASP A 213 -16.16 31.95 -4.45
N THR A 214 -15.36 32.12 -5.50
CA THR A 214 -15.87 32.39 -6.85
C THR A 214 -15.87 31.14 -7.75
N CYS A 215 -15.41 30.01 -7.24
CA CYS A 215 -15.21 28.78 -7.99
C CYS A 215 -16.46 27.88 -7.93
N ASP A 216 -16.85 27.46 -6.73
CA ASP A 216 -17.97 26.54 -6.49
C ASP A 216 -18.85 26.93 -5.27
N GLY A 217 -18.44 27.95 -4.53
CA GLY A 217 -19.12 28.48 -3.35
C GLY A 217 -18.90 27.65 -2.07
N ALA A 218 -17.91 26.76 -2.05
CA ALA A 218 -17.51 25.95 -0.92
C ALA A 218 -16.07 26.28 -0.47
N LYS A 219 -15.68 25.74 0.69
CA LYS A 219 -14.30 25.86 1.19
C LYS A 219 -13.36 24.85 0.55
N GLY A 220 -13.88 23.70 0.14
CA GLY A 220 -13.13 22.68 -0.58
C GLY A 220 -12.98 23.02 -2.06
N TYR A 221 -12.65 22.01 -2.86
CA TYR A 221 -12.41 22.14 -4.29
C TYR A 221 -13.34 21.18 -5.05
N LEU A 222 -14.61 21.57 -5.13
CA LEU A 222 -15.72 20.79 -5.66
C LEU A 222 -15.94 21.05 -7.15
N ASN A 223 -16.90 20.34 -7.75
CA ASN A 223 -17.33 20.51 -9.14
C ASN A 223 -16.17 20.49 -10.15
N ARG A 224 -15.19 19.60 -9.96
CA ARG A 224 -14.02 19.44 -10.84
C ARG A 224 -14.40 18.74 -12.16
N TRP A 225 -15.43 19.25 -12.82
CA TRP A 225 -16.04 18.69 -14.02
C TRP A 225 -15.26 19.06 -15.27
N ALA A 226 -14.42 18.13 -15.75
CA ALA A 226 -13.61 18.32 -16.93
C ALA A 226 -14.47 18.55 -18.19
N GLY A 227 -14.01 19.44 -19.07
CA GLY A 227 -14.66 19.68 -20.37
C GLY A 227 -16.02 20.38 -20.32
N MET A 228 -16.38 21.00 -19.19
CA MET A 228 -17.61 21.80 -19.04
C MET A 228 -17.37 23.30 -18.80
N GLY A 229 -16.10 23.73 -18.66
CA GLY A 229 -15.75 25.10 -18.30
C GLY A 229 -16.14 25.46 -16.87
N SER A 230 -16.10 24.47 -15.97
CA SER A 230 -16.40 24.65 -14.55
C SER A 230 -15.32 25.50 -13.89
N PRO A 231 -15.66 26.61 -13.21
CA PRO A 231 -14.67 27.34 -12.41
C PRO A 231 -14.07 26.49 -11.28
N GLY A 232 -14.83 25.56 -10.69
CA GLY A 232 -14.33 24.61 -9.70
C GLY A 232 -13.23 23.68 -10.24
N TYR A 233 -13.30 23.30 -11.52
CA TYR A 233 -12.24 22.54 -12.17
C TYR A 233 -10.92 23.32 -12.25
N GLU A 234 -10.97 24.60 -12.65
CA GLU A 234 -9.78 25.45 -12.74
C GLU A 234 -9.17 25.72 -11.34
N CYS A 235 -10.01 26.03 -10.34
CA CYS A 235 -9.52 26.31 -8.99
C CYS A 235 -8.98 25.04 -8.29
N GLY A 236 -9.64 23.89 -8.46
CA GLY A 236 -9.12 22.62 -7.97
C GLY A 236 -7.77 22.29 -8.61
N ALA A 237 -7.62 22.52 -9.91
CA ALA A 237 -6.34 22.38 -10.57
C ALA A 237 -5.25 23.32 -10.03
N ASP A 238 -5.57 24.59 -9.78
CA ASP A 238 -4.63 25.55 -9.23
C ASP A 238 -4.18 25.16 -7.82
N PHE A 239 -5.09 24.62 -7.00
CA PHE A 239 -4.76 24.04 -5.70
C PHE A 239 -3.78 22.87 -5.83
N LEU A 240 -4.07 21.90 -6.69
CA LEU A 240 -3.21 20.71 -6.86
C LEU A 240 -1.80 21.09 -7.34
N VAL A 241 -1.67 22.09 -8.22
CA VAL A 241 -0.37 22.62 -8.62
C VAL A 241 0.34 23.30 -7.45
N ALA A 242 -0.39 24.04 -6.61
CA ALA A 242 0.17 24.68 -5.42
C ALA A 242 0.67 23.64 -4.41
N GLU A 243 -0.07 22.57 -4.16
CA GLU A 243 0.33 21.47 -3.27
C GLU A 243 1.63 20.82 -3.73
N PHE A 244 1.72 20.38 -5.00
CA PHE A 244 2.98 19.82 -5.52
C PHE A 244 4.15 20.82 -5.42
N THR A 245 3.90 22.10 -5.67
CA THR A 245 4.93 23.14 -5.53
C THR A 245 5.36 23.32 -4.06
N GLU A 246 4.42 23.23 -3.12
CA GLU A 246 4.69 23.33 -1.67
C GLU A 246 5.50 22.14 -1.16
N TYR A 247 5.24 20.93 -1.67
CA TYR A 247 6.05 19.73 -1.37
C TYR A 247 7.48 19.83 -1.91
N GLY A 248 7.76 20.77 -2.82
CA GLY A 248 9.10 21.08 -3.32
C GLY A 248 9.34 20.68 -4.78
N TYR A 249 8.34 20.19 -5.51
CA TYR A 249 8.50 19.82 -6.91
C TYR A 249 8.71 21.08 -7.78
N ASP A 250 9.91 21.21 -8.35
CA ASP A 250 10.26 22.34 -9.22
C ASP A 250 9.65 22.23 -10.63
N ASN A 251 9.33 21.00 -11.08
CA ASN A 251 8.72 20.75 -12.37
C ASN A 251 7.29 20.23 -12.21
N VAL A 252 6.33 21.17 -12.16
CA VAL A 252 4.89 20.88 -12.16
C VAL A 252 4.28 21.40 -13.45
N GLU A 253 3.83 20.49 -14.31
CA GLU A 253 3.31 20.81 -15.63
C GLU A 253 1.79 20.61 -15.71
N ARG A 254 1.14 21.51 -16.48
CA ARG A 254 -0.23 21.31 -16.95
C ARG A 254 -0.20 20.80 -18.38
N HIS A 255 -0.41 19.50 -18.58
CA HIS A 255 -0.45 18.90 -19.92
C HIS A 255 -1.83 19.12 -20.53
N ARG A 256 -1.92 20.15 -21.37
CA ARG A 256 -3.16 20.57 -22.03
C ARG A 256 -3.51 19.69 -23.22
N PHE A 257 -4.78 19.28 -23.29
CA PHE A 257 -5.31 18.52 -24.41
C PHE A 257 -6.74 18.94 -24.75
N GLN A 258 -7.11 18.79 -26.02
CA GLN A 258 -8.46 19.02 -26.50
C GLN A 258 -8.96 17.79 -27.26
N TYR A 259 -9.99 17.14 -26.72
CA TYR A 259 -10.51 15.91 -27.32
C TYR A 259 -11.51 16.15 -28.46
N ILE A 260 -12.38 17.17 -28.32
CA ILE A 260 -13.30 17.62 -29.37
C ILE A 260 -13.34 19.15 -29.42
N GLU A 261 -13.50 19.71 -30.62
CA GLU A 261 -13.55 21.16 -30.86
C GLU A 261 -14.70 21.87 -30.11
N GLY A 262 -15.74 21.12 -29.74
CA GLY A 262 -16.92 21.64 -29.04
C GLY A 262 -16.82 21.75 -27.51
N ASN A 263 -15.77 21.20 -26.89
CA ASN A 263 -15.56 21.26 -25.45
C ASN A 263 -14.38 22.19 -25.10
N PRO A 264 -14.41 22.85 -23.93
CA PRO A 264 -13.24 23.49 -23.35
C PRO A 264 -12.04 22.52 -23.27
N GLU A 265 -10.84 23.09 -23.39
CA GLU A 265 -9.58 22.39 -23.13
C GLU A 265 -9.57 21.83 -21.70
N ALA A 266 -9.00 20.63 -21.55
CA ALA A 266 -8.75 20.00 -20.25
C ALA A 266 -7.23 19.82 -20.10
N TYR A 267 -6.76 19.57 -18.89
CA TYR A 267 -5.34 19.35 -18.67
C TYR A 267 -5.07 18.41 -17.50
N ASN A 268 -4.06 17.56 -17.66
CA ASN A 268 -3.51 16.78 -16.56
C ASN A 268 -2.56 17.66 -15.74
N ILE A 269 -2.36 17.32 -14.48
CA ILE A 269 -1.42 18.00 -13.58
C ILE A 269 -0.38 16.99 -13.17
N CYS A 270 0.86 17.16 -13.64
CA CYS A 270 1.92 16.21 -13.40
C CYS A 270 3.11 16.87 -12.73
N ALA A 271 3.54 16.33 -11.59
CA ALA A 271 4.77 16.69 -10.92
C ALA A 271 5.86 15.68 -11.25
N TYR A 272 7.01 16.17 -11.70
CA TYR A 272 8.14 15.36 -12.12
C TYR A 272 9.27 15.44 -11.11
N LYS A 273 9.82 14.28 -10.77
CA LYS A 273 11.06 14.15 -9.98
C LYS A 273 12.10 13.40 -10.80
N GLU A 274 13.27 14.01 -10.91
CA GLU A 274 14.41 13.44 -11.64
C GLU A 274 14.91 12.15 -10.98
N GLY A 275 15.19 11.15 -11.82
CA GLY A 275 15.89 9.93 -11.44
C GLY A 275 17.39 10.06 -11.70
N TYR A 276 18.21 9.40 -10.89
CA TYR A 276 19.66 9.62 -10.93
C TYR A 276 20.45 8.59 -11.72
N GLU A 277 19.89 7.39 -11.96
CA GLU A 277 20.62 6.27 -12.56
C GLU A 277 20.05 5.88 -13.93
N TYR A 278 18.72 5.87 -14.03
CA TYR A 278 17.95 5.63 -15.26
C TYR A 278 16.99 6.80 -15.48
N PRO A 279 17.48 8.02 -15.80
CA PRO A 279 16.63 9.21 -15.97
C PRO A 279 15.63 9.08 -17.14
N ASP A 280 15.93 8.21 -18.11
CA ASP A 280 15.09 7.92 -19.28
C ASP A 280 14.05 6.82 -18.99
N GLU A 281 14.03 6.26 -17.78
CA GLU A 281 13.01 5.32 -17.29
C GLU A 281 12.14 6.00 -16.24
N TRP A 282 10.84 6.07 -16.47
CA TRP A 282 9.90 6.73 -15.56
C TRP A 282 8.95 5.73 -14.92
N MET A 283 8.72 5.91 -13.62
CA MET A 283 7.63 5.30 -12.88
C MET A 283 6.51 6.32 -12.69
N VAL A 284 5.29 5.93 -13.00
CA VAL A 284 4.14 6.83 -12.93
C VAL A 284 3.21 6.39 -11.80
N ILE A 285 2.81 7.32 -10.94
CA ILE A 285 1.75 7.15 -9.95
C ILE A 285 0.63 8.12 -10.32
N GLY A 286 -0.60 7.65 -10.42
CA GLY A 286 -1.71 8.52 -10.79
C GLY A 286 -3.07 8.14 -10.26
N ALA A 287 -3.93 9.15 -10.27
CA ALA A 287 -5.35 9.13 -9.98
C ALA A 287 -6.00 10.21 -10.85
N HIS A 288 -7.29 10.13 -11.15
CA HIS A 288 -7.95 11.26 -11.80
C HIS A 288 -8.45 12.26 -10.76
N PHE A 289 -8.29 13.55 -11.04
CA PHE A 289 -8.81 14.61 -10.18
C PHE A 289 -10.16 15.14 -10.64
N ASP A 290 -10.53 14.89 -11.90
CA ASP A 290 -11.87 15.23 -12.35
C ASP A 290 -12.91 14.34 -11.71
N ILE A 291 -14.13 14.86 -11.66
CA ILE A 291 -15.27 14.22 -11.02
C ILE A 291 -16.39 14.10 -12.04
N ALA A 292 -17.18 13.01 -11.96
CA ALA A 292 -18.35 12.80 -12.80
C ALA A 292 -19.26 14.05 -12.90
N PRO A 293 -19.39 14.67 -14.09
CA PRO A 293 -20.18 15.87 -14.27
C PRO A 293 -21.68 15.60 -14.09
N ILE A 294 -22.41 16.61 -13.61
CA ILE A 294 -23.87 16.51 -13.53
C ILE A 294 -24.48 16.55 -14.94
N ILE A 295 -24.86 15.38 -15.46
CA ILE A 295 -25.45 15.22 -16.80
C ILE A 295 -26.99 15.19 -16.80
N ALA A 296 -27.62 15.00 -15.63
CA ALA A 296 -29.06 15.13 -15.44
C ALA A 296 -29.38 15.80 -14.08
N PRO A 297 -30.22 16.85 -14.04
CA PRO A 297 -30.46 17.63 -12.82
C PRO A 297 -31.52 17.05 -11.87
N THR A 298 -32.09 15.88 -12.18
CA THR A 298 -33.08 15.20 -11.33
C THR A 298 -32.39 14.17 -10.44
N PRO A 299 -32.62 14.18 -9.12
CA PRO A 299 -32.11 13.14 -8.22
C PRO A 299 -32.85 11.80 -8.41
N VAL A 300 -32.31 10.70 -7.86
CA VAL A 300 -32.80 9.31 -8.04
C VAL A 300 -34.22 9.13 -7.49
N ASP A 301 -34.54 9.79 -6.38
CA ASP A 301 -35.89 9.84 -5.79
C ASP A 301 -36.93 10.51 -6.70
N MET A 302 -36.46 11.25 -7.71
CA MET A 302 -37.26 11.89 -8.76
C MET A 302 -37.17 11.18 -10.13
N GLY A 303 -36.58 9.98 -10.19
CA GLY A 303 -36.64 9.08 -11.35
C GLY A 303 -35.47 9.20 -12.34
N ALA A 304 -34.34 9.78 -11.95
CA ALA A 304 -33.12 9.73 -12.77
C ALA A 304 -32.42 8.37 -12.68
N PRO A 305 -31.79 7.90 -13.79
CA PRO A 305 -30.90 6.74 -13.73
C PRO A 305 -29.67 7.02 -12.85
N ARG A 306 -29.07 5.97 -12.29
CA ARG A 306 -27.75 6.03 -11.62
C ARG A 306 -26.70 6.63 -12.58
N GLY A 307 -25.67 7.26 -12.03
CA GLY A 307 -24.59 7.87 -12.83
C GLY A 307 -24.92 9.26 -13.38
N TYR A 308 -25.67 10.07 -12.63
CA TYR A 308 -26.08 11.41 -13.07
C TYR A 308 -25.09 12.52 -12.70
N GLY A 309 -24.00 12.17 -11.98
CA GLY A 309 -22.89 13.05 -11.61
C GLY A 309 -22.87 13.41 -10.14
N THR A 310 -21.73 13.95 -9.69
CA THR A 310 -21.52 14.37 -8.31
C THR A 310 -20.80 15.70 -8.22
N ARG A 311 -20.95 16.38 -7.08
CA ARG A 311 -20.24 17.64 -6.80
C ARG A 311 -18.91 17.38 -6.08
N VAL A 312 -18.85 16.34 -5.25
CA VAL A 312 -17.76 16.10 -4.31
C VAL A 312 -16.84 15.00 -4.81
N GLY A 313 -17.40 13.86 -5.22
CA GLY A 313 -16.60 12.74 -5.73
C GLY A 313 -15.61 12.25 -4.68
N ALA A 314 -16.06 12.09 -3.43
CA ALA A 314 -15.17 11.77 -2.31
C ALA A 314 -14.52 10.39 -2.51
N TYR A 315 -15.33 9.39 -2.84
CA TYR A 315 -14.91 8.05 -3.25
C TYR A 315 -14.30 8.06 -4.65
N ASP A 316 -14.92 8.74 -5.60
CA ASP A 316 -14.54 8.75 -7.01
C ASP A 316 -14.27 10.17 -7.55
N ASN A 317 -13.04 10.66 -7.57
CA ASN A 317 -11.80 10.01 -7.12
C ASN A 317 -10.93 10.96 -6.30
N THR A 318 -11.58 11.73 -5.42
CA THR A 318 -10.88 12.61 -4.48
C THR A 318 -9.98 11.80 -3.54
N VAL A 319 -10.42 10.62 -3.11
CA VAL A 319 -9.59 9.72 -2.28
C VAL A 319 -8.30 9.32 -3.00
N GLY A 320 -8.34 8.97 -4.29
CA GLY A 320 -7.13 8.62 -5.04
C GLY A 320 -6.22 9.82 -5.25
N THR A 321 -6.80 10.99 -5.56
CA THR A 321 -6.05 12.25 -5.61
C THR A 321 -5.30 12.52 -4.29
N SER A 322 -5.96 12.33 -3.15
CA SER A 322 -5.34 12.51 -1.83
C SER A 322 -4.23 11.51 -1.55
N VAL A 323 -4.37 10.25 -1.99
CA VAL A 323 -3.30 9.24 -1.86
C VAL A 323 -2.08 9.64 -2.68
N VAL A 324 -2.28 10.08 -3.94
CA VAL A 324 -1.19 10.54 -4.82
C VAL A 324 -0.45 11.72 -4.19
N LEU A 325 -1.17 12.69 -3.62
CA LEU A 325 -0.56 13.84 -2.94
C LEU A 325 0.27 13.43 -1.73
N ASN A 326 -0.26 12.54 -0.87
CA ASN A 326 0.48 12.04 0.30
C ASN A 326 1.75 11.27 -0.11
N MET A 327 1.64 10.42 -1.15
CA MET A 327 2.81 9.72 -1.71
C MET A 327 3.83 10.71 -2.31
N ALA A 328 3.37 11.75 -3.01
CA ALA A 328 4.26 12.74 -3.60
C ALA A 328 5.02 13.53 -2.53
N GLU A 329 4.37 13.93 -1.45
CA GLU A 329 5.01 14.58 -0.30
C GLU A 329 6.08 13.66 0.30
N ALA A 330 5.74 12.39 0.60
CA ALA A 330 6.63 11.44 1.23
C ALA A 330 7.86 11.05 0.36
N MET A 331 7.68 11.00 -0.95
CA MET A 331 8.72 10.55 -1.89
C MET A 331 9.68 11.65 -2.33
N PHE A 332 9.38 12.92 -2.03
CA PHE A 332 10.18 14.05 -2.49
C PHE A 332 11.65 13.93 -2.05
N ASP A 333 11.88 13.62 -0.77
CA ASP A 333 13.23 13.54 -0.18
C ASP A 333 13.95 12.20 -0.41
N ILE A 334 13.27 11.19 -0.99
CA ILE A 334 13.87 9.86 -1.22
C ILE A 334 14.54 9.85 -2.59
N PRO A 335 15.87 9.68 -2.70
CA PRO A 335 16.54 9.52 -3.98
C PRO A 335 16.05 8.27 -4.72
N THR A 336 15.77 8.40 -6.01
CA THR A 336 15.29 7.31 -6.86
C THR A 336 16.22 7.07 -8.03
N ARG A 337 16.30 5.82 -8.48
CA ARG A 337 17.08 5.45 -9.66
C ARG A 337 16.39 5.97 -10.92
N ARG A 338 15.06 5.86 -10.95
CA ARG A 338 14.19 6.22 -12.06
C ARG A 338 13.53 7.57 -11.82
N GLY A 339 13.12 8.20 -12.93
CA GLY A 339 12.25 9.37 -12.86
C GLY A 339 10.91 8.98 -12.24
N ILE A 340 10.31 9.87 -11.46
CA ILE A 340 8.96 9.70 -10.93
C ILE A 340 8.06 10.74 -11.55
N VAL A 341 6.88 10.31 -11.97
CA VAL A 341 5.81 11.22 -12.37
C VAL A 341 4.59 10.96 -11.48
N PHE A 342 4.22 11.96 -10.69
CA PHE A 342 2.93 11.99 -9.99
C PHE A 342 1.95 12.75 -10.87
N CYS A 343 1.01 12.05 -11.49
CA CYS A 343 0.05 12.65 -12.41
C CYS A 343 -1.38 12.54 -11.89
N LEU A 344 -2.06 13.68 -11.89
CA LEU A 344 -3.48 13.79 -11.66
C LEU A 344 -4.18 13.96 -13.00
N TRP A 345 -4.83 12.88 -13.44
CA TRP A 345 -5.46 12.78 -14.76
C TRP A 345 -6.74 13.60 -14.82
N SER A 346 -7.06 14.07 -16.02
CA SER A 346 -8.30 14.77 -16.29
C SER A 346 -9.14 14.07 -17.34
N SER A 347 -10.46 14.24 -17.23
CA SER A 347 -11.45 13.67 -18.12
C SER A 347 -11.35 12.14 -18.18
N GLU A 348 -11.05 11.48 -17.06
CA GLU A 348 -11.19 10.03 -16.91
C GLU A 348 -12.65 9.65 -17.15
N GLU A 349 -13.56 10.40 -16.53
CA GLU A 349 -15.01 10.22 -16.57
C GLU A 349 -15.58 10.39 -18.00
N GLY A 350 -14.85 11.15 -18.82
CA GLY A 350 -15.13 11.31 -20.25
C GLY A 350 -14.61 10.18 -21.14
N GLY A 351 -13.98 9.16 -20.55
CA GLY A 351 -13.32 8.03 -21.20
C GLY A 351 -11.80 8.12 -21.24
N LYS A 352 -11.13 8.30 -20.08
CA LYS A 352 -9.65 8.24 -19.92
C LYS A 352 -8.87 9.21 -20.80
N ARG A 353 -9.46 10.35 -21.15
CA ARG A 353 -8.93 11.21 -22.21
C ARG A 353 -7.58 11.84 -21.83
N GLY A 354 -7.43 12.19 -20.56
CA GLY A 354 -6.20 12.77 -20.05
C GLY A 354 -5.03 11.80 -20.06
N SER A 355 -5.21 10.59 -19.52
CA SER A 355 -4.15 9.57 -19.53
C SER A 355 -3.81 9.13 -20.96
N ILE A 356 -4.80 8.97 -21.85
CA ILE A 356 -4.55 8.68 -23.28
C ILE A 356 -3.71 9.79 -23.91
N ALA A 357 -4.10 11.06 -23.74
CA ALA A 357 -3.38 12.19 -24.32
C ALA A 357 -1.95 12.31 -23.79
N TRP A 358 -1.73 12.06 -22.49
CA TRP A 358 -0.39 12.08 -21.92
C TRP A 358 0.48 10.94 -22.44
N VAL A 359 -0.07 9.72 -22.53
CA VAL A 359 0.64 8.55 -23.07
C VAL A 359 1.03 8.75 -24.55
N ASP A 360 0.14 9.34 -25.35
CA ASP A 360 0.40 9.64 -26.76
C ASP A 360 1.52 10.70 -26.95
N ASP A 361 1.75 11.55 -25.95
CA ASP A 361 2.73 12.64 -25.97
C ASP A 361 4.03 12.33 -25.20
N ILE A 362 4.22 11.09 -24.70
CA ILE A 362 5.47 10.67 -24.06
C ILE A 362 6.65 10.86 -25.04
N PRO A 363 7.78 11.46 -24.62
CA PRO A 363 8.96 11.59 -25.48
C PRO A 363 9.47 10.24 -25.98
N GLU A 364 9.94 10.16 -27.23
CA GLU A 364 10.34 8.89 -27.88
C GLU A 364 11.46 8.12 -27.15
N ASP A 365 12.27 8.81 -26.34
CA ASP A 365 13.40 8.26 -25.58
C ASP A 365 13.02 7.85 -24.15
N ILE A 366 11.80 8.13 -23.70
CA ILE A 366 11.33 7.78 -22.36
C ILE A 366 10.62 6.43 -22.37
N THR A 367 10.98 5.57 -21.43
CA THR A 367 10.29 4.30 -21.16
C THR A 367 9.51 4.40 -19.85
N ILE A 368 8.23 4.03 -19.86
CA ILE A 368 7.47 3.86 -18.63
C ILE A 368 7.73 2.44 -18.09
N SER A 369 8.38 2.32 -16.94
CA SER A 369 8.71 1.01 -16.38
C SER A 369 7.49 0.34 -15.75
N ASN A 370 6.71 1.10 -14.99
CA ASN A 370 5.53 0.64 -14.26
C ASN A 370 4.56 1.81 -14.03
N TYR A 371 3.27 1.49 -13.87
CA TYR A 371 2.23 2.45 -13.50
C TYR A 371 1.42 1.98 -12.28
N ILE A 372 1.21 2.86 -11.31
CA ILE A 372 0.34 2.66 -10.16
C ILE A 372 -0.90 3.54 -10.31
N ASN A 373 -2.08 2.92 -10.43
CA ASN A 373 -3.37 3.59 -10.57
C ASN A 373 -4.14 3.57 -9.25
N ILE A 374 -4.58 4.72 -8.76
CA ILE A 374 -5.41 4.81 -7.56
C ILE A 374 -6.76 5.35 -7.99
N ASP A 375 -7.78 4.51 -7.92
CA ASP A 375 -9.10 4.87 -8.38
C ASP A 375 -10.18 4.17 -7.56
N MET A 376 -11.09 4.96 -6.99
CA MET A 376 -12.21 4.52 -6.18
C MET A 376 -11.81 3.70 -4.94
N GLY A 377 -11.68 4.31 -3.76
CA GLY A 377 -11.18 3.61 -2.57
C GLY A 377 -11.75 4.04 -1.23
N GLY A 378 -11.47 3.29 -0.17
CA GLY A 378 -11.79 3.68 1.21
C GLY A 378 -13.02 3.01 1.84
N VAL A 379 -14.00 2.55 1.05
CA VAL A 379 -15.28 1.99 1.58
C VAL A 379 -15.42 0.47 1.49
N ASN A 380 -14.50 -0.21 0.79
CA ASN A 380 -14.58 -1.64 0.49
C ASN A 380 -14.00 -2.56 1.58
N TRP A 381 -13.17 -2.01 2.47
CA TRP A 381 -12.50 -2.73 3.56
C TRP A 381 -12.00 -1.68 4.59
N PRO A 382 -11.94 -1.93 5.91
CA PRO A 382 -12.39 -3.12 6.65
C PRO A 382 -13.90 -3.15 6.90
N GLY A 383 -14.66 -2.25 6.27
CA GLY A 383 -16.13 -2.28 6.33
C GLY A 383 -16.64 -3.59 5.73
N ASN A 384 -17.42 -4.36 6.47
CA ASN A 384 -18.00 -5.63 6.01
C ASN A 384 -19.28 -5.39 5.17
N GLY A 385 -19.26 -4.31 4.39
CA GLY A 385 -20.41 -3.63 3.84
C GLY A 385 -21.42 -3.13 4.88
N THR A 386 -22.49 -2.51 4.37
CA THR A 386 -23.51 -1.89 5.21
C THR A 386 -24.23 -2.94 6.05
N PRO A 387 -24.34 -2.75 7.38
CA PRO A 387 -25.35 -3.45 8.16
C PRO A 387 -26.71 -3.35 7.44
N SER A 388 -27.35 -4.50 7.20
CA SER A 388 -28.58 -4.61 6.38
C SER A 388 -29.79 -3.84 6.95
N ASP A 389 -29.63 -3.21 8.12
CA ASP A 389 -30.56 -2.33 8.79
C ASP A 389 -30.34 -0.83 8.48
N ARG A 390 -29.31 -0.49 7.69
CA ARG A 390 -29.03 0.89 7.27
C ARG A 390 -29.89 1.31 6.09
N VAL A 391 -30.46 2.50 6.21
CA VAL A 391 -31.34 3.08 5.21
C VAL A 391 -30.47 3.82 4.20
N GLY A 392 -30.63 3.49 2.92
CA GLY A 392 -29.94 4.21 1.85
C GLY A 392 -30.37 5.68 1.77
N PRO A 393 -29.69 6.51 0.96
CA PRO A 393 -29.88 7.95 0.92
C PRO A 393 -31.30 8.38 0.49
N ASP A 394 -32.04 7.48 -0.15
CA ASP A 394 -33.39 7.70 -0.66
C ASP A 394 -34.51 7.41 0.36
N GLY A 395 -34.17 6.93 1.56
CA GLY A 395 -35.14 6.63 2.62
C GLY A 395 -36.09 5.45 2.32
N GLY A 396 -35.90 4.77 1.19
CA GLY A 396 -36.86 3.80 0.63
C GLY A 396 -36.35 2.35 0.56
N GLY A 397 -35.04 2.14 0.66
CA GLY A 397 -34.41 0.81 0.62
C GLY A 397 -33.27 0.65 1.62
N SER A 398 -32.91 -0.60 1.92
CA SER A 398 -31.58 -0.89 2.47
C SER A 398 -30.54 -0.71 1.36
N TYR A 399 -29.33 -0.32 1.73
CA TYR A 399 -28.17 -0.55 0.87
C TYR A 399 -28.12 -2.01 0.40
N PRO A 400 -27.43 -2.31 -0.72
CA PRO A 400 -27.38 -3.65 -1.27
C PRO A 400 -27.22 -4.70 -0.19
N ALA A 401 -28.01 -5.78 -0.30
CA ALA A 401 -27.79 -6.94 0.55
C ALA A 401 -26.33 -7.36 0.40
N SER A 402 -25.73 -7.96 1.44
CA SER A 402 -24.31 -8.33 1.49
C SER A 402 -23.76 -9.10 0.26
N GLN A 403 -24.64 -9.59 -0.60
CA GLN A 403 -24.37 -10.29 -1.87
C GLN A 403 -23.90 -9.38 -3.02
N GLU A 404 -23.95 -8.05 -2.89
CA GLU A 404 -23.47 -7.09 -3.90
C GLU A 404 -22.27 -6.25 -3.42
N ASN A 405 -21.79 -6.49 -2.18
CA ASN A 405 -20.57 -5.85 -1.69
C ASN A 405 -19.34 -6.44 -2.37
N TRP A 406 -18.31 -5.62 -2.55
CA TRP A 406 -17.04 -6.04 -3.12
C TRP A 406 -15.86 -5.71 -2.18
N PRO A 407 -14.85 -6.59 -2.12
CA PRO A 407 -13.66 -6.42 -1.28
C PRO A 407 -12.78 -5.28 -1.79
N PHE A 408 -11.80 -4.88 -0.97
CA PHE A 408 -10.71 -4.05 -1.46
C PHE A 408 -9.90 -4.83 -2.50
N ARG A 409 -9.72 -4.24 -3.67
CA ARG A 409 -9.14 -4.92 -4.83
C ARG A 409 -7.80 -4.32 -5.20
N VAL A 410 -6.82 -5.20 -5.38
CA VAL A 410 -5.56 -4.93 -6.07
C VAL A 410 -5.66 -5.55 -7.45
N TYR A 411 -5.84 -4.74 -8.48
CA TYR A 411 -5.99 -5.21 -9.85
C TYR A 411 -4.71 -5.00 -10.66
N ILE A 412 -4.29 -6.04 -11.38
CA ILE A 412 -3.02 -6.08 -12.10
C ILE A 412 -3.27 -6.33 -13.59
N GLY A 413 -2.41 -5.77 -14.44
CA GLY A 413 -2.42 -6.06 -15.87
C GLY A 413 -1.13 -5.63 -16.57
N PRO A 414 -1.05 -5.81 -17.91
CA PRO A 414 -2.13 -6.29 -18.78
C PRO A 414 -2.41 -7.79 -18.60
N ASP A 415 -3.68 -8.13 -18.75
CA ASP A 415 -4.18 -9.51 -18.70
C ASP A 415 -4.86 -9.88 -20.03
N THR A 416 -4.61 -11.10 -20.49
CA THR A 416 -5.11 -11.65 -21.76
C THR A 416 -6.06 -12.82 -21.56
N GLU A 417 -6.00 -13.51 -20.42
CA GLU A 417 -6.75 -14.73 -20.14
C GLU A 417 -7.19 -14.77 -18.68
N GLU A 418 -8.51 -14.68 -18.46
CA GLU A 418 -9.12 -14.56 -17.13
C GLU A 418 -8.78 -15.71 -16.16
N ASP A 419 -8.47 -16.91 -16.68
CA ASP A 419 -8.15 -18.11 -15.87
C ASP A 419 -6.64 -18.35 -15.71
N VAL A 420 -5.77 -17.39 -16.06
CA VAL A 420 -4.31 -17.54 -15.97
C VAL A 420 -3.66 -16.32 -15.33
N ILE A 421 -2.73 -16.54 -14.41
CA ILE A 421 -1.88 -15.46 -13.91
C ILE A 421 -0.85 -15.08 -14.99
N ASN A 422 -1.07 -13.94 -15.64
CA ASN A 422 -0.36 -13.38 -16.78
C ASN A 422 0.89 -12.58 -16.35
N GLN A 423 0.82 -11.85 -15.23
CA GLN A 423 1.88 -11.01 -14.67
C GLN A 423 2.30 -11.51 -13.27
N PRO A 424 2.80 -12.76 -13.16
CA PRO A 424 3.02 -13.42 -11.87
C PRO A 424 3.97 -12.66 -10.94
N LYS A 425 4.97 -11.97 -11.48
CA LYS A 425 5.90 -11.19 -10.67
C LYS A 425 5.20 -10.05 -9.92
N MET A 426 4.29 -9.32 -10.59
CA MET A 426 3.55 -8.23 -9.96
C MET A 426 2.53 -8.77 -8.96
N VAL A 427 1.84 -9.87 -9.30
CA VAL A 427 0.94 -10.56 -8.37
C VAL A 427 1.67 -11.01 -7.12
N TYR A 428 2.86 -11.60 -7.25
CA TYR A 428 3.65 -12.06 -6.11
C TYR A 428 4.25 -10.93 -5.28
N LEU A 429 4.61 -9.79 -5.90
CA LEU A 429 5.01 -8.60 -5.13
C LEU A 429 3.85 -8.08 -4.29
N ALA A 430 2.65 -7.96 -4.89
CA ALA A 430 1.46 -7.55 -4.17
C ALA A 430 1.15 -8.53 -3.01
N GLU A 431 1.15 -9.83 -3.29
CA GLU A 431 0.89 -10.87 -2.30
C GLU A 431 1.94 -10.85 -1.17
N TRP A 432 3.23 -10.71 -1.51
CA TRP A 432 4.34 -10.65 -0.55
C TRP A 432 4.18 -9.51 0.47
N LEU A 433 3.72 -8.34 0.02
CA LEU A 433 3.48 -7.17 0.86
C LEU A 433 2.23 -7.34 1.74
N ALA A 434 1.13 -7.81 1.13
CA ALA A 434 -0.14 -8.02 1.82
C ALA A 434 -0.07 -9.11 2.89
N GLY A 435 0.65 -10.20 2.61
CA GLY A 435 0.82 -11.32 3.52
C GLY A 435 1.66 -11.04 4.75
N ASP A 436 2.32 -9.87 4.85
CA ASP A 436 3.17 -9.53 5.99
C ASP A 436 3.13 -8.03 6.32
N ALA A 437 3.94 -7.19 5.67
CA ALA A 437 4.16 -5.79 6.06
C ALA A 437 2.89 -4.93 6.15
N LEU A 438 1.84 -5.27 5.38
CA LEU A 438 0.55 -4.58 5.40
C LEU A 438 -0.45 -5.14 6.41
N GLY A 439 -0.14 -6.29 7.04
CA GLY A 439 -0.89 -6.85 8.17
C GLY A 439 -2.26 -7.41 7.79
N VAL A 440 -2.41 -7.98 6.59
CA VAL A 440 -3.71 -8.43 6.06
C VAL A 440 -3.72 -9.89 5.61
N GLU A 441 -2.75 -10.69 6.09
CA GLU A 441 -2.60 -12.13 5.81
C GLU A 441 -3.92 -12.91 5.89
N GLU A 442 -4.66 -12.76 6.99
CA GLU A 442 -5.89 -13.55 7.24
C GLU A 442 -7.07 -13.16 6.33
N GLN A 443 -6.99 -12.03 5.63
CA GLN A 443 -8.08 -11.46 4.83
C GLN A 443 -7.74 -11.41 3.34
N LEU A 444 -6.61 -11.99 2.96
CA LEU A 444 -6.05 -11.92 1.61
C LEU A 444 -6.40 -13.16 0.79
N ALA A 445 -6.77 -12.96 -0.47
CA ALA A 445 -6.71 -14.01 -1.48
C ALA A 445 -6.19 -13.51 -2.82
N VAL A 446 -5.40 -14.34 -3.50
CA VAL A 446 -5.11 -14.18 -4.93
C VAL A 446 -6.20 -14.93 -5.70
N LEU A 447 -6.96 -14.21 -6.52
CA LEU A 447 -8.06 -14.74 -7.31
C LEU A 447 -7.71 -14.83 -8.79
N ASN A 448 -8.29 -15.83 -9.44
CA ASN A 448 -8.14 -16.11 -10.87
C ASN A 448 -9.45 -16.73 -11.36
N GLY A 449 -9.81 -16.49 -12.61
CA GLY A 449 -11.11 -16.86 -13.18
C GLY A 449 -12.21 -15.81 -12.92
N GLU A 450 -13.46 -16.20 -13.16
CA GLU A 450 -14.61 -15.29 -12.99
C GLU A 450 -14.67 -14.75 -11.56
N LEU A 451 -14.54 -13.43 -11.44
CA LEU A 451 -14.16 -12.78 -10.19
C LEU A 451 -15.17 -13.03 -9.05
N ASN A 452 -16.48 -12.99 -9.33
CA ASN A 452 -17.50 -13.24 -8.30
C ASN A 452 -17.45 -14.68 -7.79
N ALA A 453 -17.41 -15.64 -8.71
CA ALA A 453 -17.36 -17.06 -8.38
C ALA A 453 -16.08 -17.39 -7.61
N ALA A 454 -14.93 -16.89 -8.06
CA ALA A 454 -13.64 -17.10 -7.41
C ALA A 454 -13.61 -16.47 -6.00
N TRP A 455 -14.17 -15.27 -5.84
CA TRP A 455 -14.25 -14.60 -4.54
C TRP A 455 -15.16 -15.36 -3.56
N ALA A 456 -16.33 -15.81 -4.02
CA ALA A 456 -17.24 -16.63 -3.23
C ALA A 456 -16.62 -17.99 -2.84
N GLU A 457 -15.89 -18.63 -3.76
CA GLU A 457 -15.18 -19.90 -3.49
C GLU A 457 -14.05 -19.72 -2.48
N ALA A 458 -13.37 -18.57 -2.51
CA ALA A 458 -12.34 -18.20 -1.54
C ALA A 458 -12.89 -17.82 -0.16
N GLY A 459 -14.22 -17.81 0.02
CA GLY A 459 -14.87 -17.47 1.29
C GLY A 459 -15.07 -15.97 1.52
N GLU A 460 -15.20 -15.20 0.44
CA GLU A 460 -15.45 -13.76 0.46
C GLU A 460 -14.41 -12.95 1.27
N PRO A 461 -13.10 -13.15 1.05
CA PRO A 461 -12.04 -12.42 1.76
C PRO A 461 -12.15 -10.91 1.55
N GLY A 462 -11.78 -10.13 2.57
CA GLY A 462 -11.90 -8.67 2.55
C GLY A 462 -10.94 -7.95 1.59
N ILE A 463 -9.84 -8.61 1.21
CA ILE A 463 -8.84 -8.08 0.28
C ILE A 463 -8.52 -9.13 -0.77
N ILE A 464 -8.56 -8.73 -2.03
CA ILE A 464 -8.25 -9.60 -3.17
C ILE A 464 -7.16 -9.01 -4.05
N ILE A 465 -6.33 -9.88 -4.61
CA ILE A 465 -5.41 -9.57 -5.69
C ILE A 465 -5.88 -10.36 -6.91
N ASN A 466 -6.10 -9.70 -8.03
CA ASN A 466 -6.43 -10.40 -9.26
C ASN A 466 -5.93 -9.66 -10.50
N GLU A 467 -5.80 -10.40 -11.59
CA GLU A 467 -5.60 -9.80 -12.90
C GLU A 467 -6.94 -9.46 -13.56
N ALA A 468 -6.94 -8.39 -14.33
CA ALA A 468 -8.15 -7.78 -14.85
C ALA A 468 -8.11 -7.71 -16.37
N THR A 469 -8.88 -8.57 -17.04
CA THR A 469 -9.09 -8.47 -18.50
C THR A 469 -9.81 -7.18 -18.92
N THR A 470 -10.51 -6.52 -18.00
CA THR A 470 -11.15 -5.22 -18.24
C THR A 470 -10.36 -4.09 -17.59
N ALA A 471 -9.82 -3.18 -18.41
CA ALA A 471 -9.19 -1.95 -17.96
C ALA A 471 -10.18 -0.77 -18.06
N ARG A 472 -10.82 -0.43 -16.94
CA ARG A 472 -11.90 0.59 -16.91
C ARG A 472 -11.41 2.00 -16.59
N SER A 473 -10.24 2.14 -15.97
CA SER A 473 -9.65 3.41 -15.51
C SER A 473 -8.32 3.71 -16.24
N ASP A 474 -7.64 4.79 -15.88
CA ASP A 474 -6.47 5.36 -16.58
C ASP A 474 -5.32 4.36 -16.83
N HIS A 475 -5.21 3.30 -16.03
CA HIS A 475 -4.27 2.19 -16.28
C HIS A 475 -4.43 1.53 -17.65
N ALA A 476 -5.61 1.60 -18.27
CA ALA A 476 -5.83 1.10 -19.62
C ALA A 476 -4.89 1.76 -20.64
N SER A 477 -4.63 3.07 -20.48
CA SER A 477 -3.77 3.85 -21.38
C SER A 477 -2.31 3.36 -21.32
N PHE A 478 -1.86 2.97 -20.12
CA PHE A 478 -0.51 2.43 -19.90
C PHE A 478 -0.38 0.97 -20.36
N GLN A 479 -1.41 0.15 -20.15
CA GLN A 479 -1.44 -1.22 -20.66
C GLN A 479 -1.40 -1.25 -22.21
N ALA A 480 -1.95 -0.22 -22.88
CA ALA A 480 -1.91 -0.11 -24.34
C ALA A 480 -0.51 0.09 -24.92
N ILE A 481 0.45 0.53 -24.10
CA ILE A 481 1.88 0.62 -24.43
C ILE A 481 2.71 -0.47 -23.72
N ASP A 482 2.07 -1.61 -23.43
CA ASP A 482 2.65 -2.80 -22.80
C ASP A 482 3.25 -2.58 -21.41
N THR A 483 2.91 -1.48 -20.71
CA THR A 483 3.38 -1.20 -19.35
C THR A 483 2.62 -2.06 -18.34
N VAL A 484 3.35 -2.69 -17.39
CA VAL A 484 2.71 -3.39 -16.27
C VAL A 484 2.12 -2.39 -15.30
N THR A 485 0.85 -2.57 -14.99
CA THR A 485 0.09 -1.71 -14.10
C THR A 485 -0.37 -2.47 -12.88
N VAL A 486 -0.35 -1.81 -11.73
CA VAL A 486 -1.13 -2.21 -10.55
C VAL A 486 -2.09 -1.08 -10.22
N GLY A 487 -3.29 -1.41 -9.77
CA GLY A 487 -4.15 -0.40 -9.20
C GLY A 487 -4.93 -0.86 -8.00
N PHE A 488 -5.40 0.12 -7.26
CA PHE A 488 -6.09 -0.04 -5.99
C PHE A 488 -7.48 0.55 -6.09
N GLY A 489 -8.47 -0.19 -5.62
CA GLY A 489 -9.81 0.35 -5.49
C GLY A 489 -10.91 -0.66 -5.24
N GLY A 490 -12.15 -0.21 -5.39
CA GLY A 490 -13.36 -1.02 -5.42
C GLY A 490 -13.86 -1.27 -6.84
N LEU A 491 -14.95 -2.02 -6.96
CA LEU A 491 -15.69 -2.13 -8.21
C LEU A 491 -16.79 -1.08 -8.29
N VAL A 492 -17.05 -0.60 -9.50
CA VAL A 492 -18.11 0.37 -9.87
C VAL A 492 -19.47 -0.02 -9.30
N ASP A 493 -19.72 -1.31 -9.15
CA ASP A 493 -20.98 -1.87 -8.66
C ASP A 493 -21.02 -2.08 -7.14
N GLY A 494 -19.94 -1.74 -6.40
CA GLY A 494 -19.79 -2.01 -4.97
C GLY A 494 -20.06 -0.83 -4.03
N TYR A 495 -20.31 0.37 -4.55
CA TYR A 495 -20.68 1.55 -3.75
C TYR A 495 -21.87 2.28 -4.38
N ASP A 496 -22.95 2.37 -3.62
CA ASP A 496 -24.24 2.83 -4.13
C ASP A 496 -24.29 4.32 -4.47
N CYS A 497 -23.33 5.11 -3.98
CA CYS A 497 -23.21 6.53 -4.27
C CYS A 497 -22.24 6.86 -5.40
N TYR A 498 -21.61 5.86 -6.01
CA TYR A 498 -20.80 6.04 -7.22
C TYR A 498 -21.54 6.89 -8.26
N HIS A 499 -20.89 7.98 -8.71
CA HIS A 499 -21.41 8.96 -9.68
C HIS A 499 -22.75 9.60 -9.29
N GLN A 500 -22.97 9.84 -7.99
CA GLN A 500 -24.20 10.44 -7.47
C GLN A 500 -23.88 11.52 -6.43
N THR A 501 -24.82 12.42 -6.18
CA THR A 501 -24.60 13.54 -5.23
C THR A 501 -24.39 13.11 -3.79
N CYS A 502 -24.66 11.85 -3.45
CA CYS A 502 -24.34 11.28 -2.14
C CYS A 502 -22.90 10.75 -2.03
N ASP A 503 -22.08 10.86 -3.09
CA ASP A 503 -20.65 10.56 -3.02
C ASP A 503 -19.91 11.65 -2.23
N THR A 504 -20.04 11.60 -0.91
CA THR A 504 -19.50 12.56 0.06
C THR A 504 -18.75 11.84 1.17
N ILE A 505 -17.91 12.58 1.91
CA ILE A 505 -17.20 12.01 3.07
C ILE A 505 -18.19 11.53 4.14
N ASP A 506 -19.25 12.28 4.41
CA ASP A 506 -20.25 11.89 5.40
C ASP A 506 -20.88 10.54 5.05
N GLU A 507 -21.13 10.30 3.75
CA GLU A 507 -21.66 9.02 3.28
C GLU A 507 -20.61 7.90 3.35
N MET A 508 -19.34 8.17 3.03
CA MET A 508 -18.27 7.18 3.22
C MET A 508 -18.09 6.82 4.70
N LEU A 509 -18.14 7.80 5.60
CA LEU A 509 -18.08 7.60 7.05
C LEU A 509 -19.28 6.81 7.53
N TYR A 510 -20.48 7.14 7.05
CA TYR A 510 -21.66 6.35 7.32
C TYR A 510 -21.45 4.91 6.84
N TRP A 511 -21.03 4.70 5.60
CA TRP A 511 -20.80 3.36 5.04
C TRP A 511 -19.80 2.52 5.85
N MET A 512 -18.75 3.16 6.35
CA MET A 512 -17.64 2.47 7.02
C MET A 512 -17.87 2.18 8.50
N GLU A 513 -18.92 2.72 9.12
CA GLU A 513 -19.23 2.42 10.53
C GLU A 513 -19.76 0.98 10.66
N ASN A 514 -19.28 0.25 11.66
CA ASN A 514 -19.75 -1.10 11.97
C ASN A 514 -19.71 -1.38 13.48
N ASP A 515 -20.07 -2.59 13.90
CA ASP A 515 -20.13 -2.99 15.31
C ASP A 515 -18.77 -2.93 16.04
N TYR A 516 -17.66 -2.87 15.30
CA TYR A 516 -16.30 -2.97 15.83
C TYR A 516 -15.59 -1.61 15.93
N ALA A 517 -15.90 -0.67 15.04
CA ALA A 517 -15.21 0.61 14.95
C ALA A 517 -16.08 1.71 14.31
N SER A 518 -15.73 2.97 14.61
CA SER A 518 -16.37 4.13 13.99
C SER A 518 -16.09 4.17 12.48
N GLY A 519 -16.96 4.85 11.73
CA GLY A 519 -16.74 5.10 10.31
C GLY A 519 -15.42 5.80 10.03
N MET A 520 -15.06 6.76 10.88
CA MET A 520 -13.80 7.50 10.81
C MET A 520 -12.59 6.58 10.97
N GLN A 521 -12.57 5.73 12.01
CA GLN A 521 -11.49 4.80 12.25
C GLN A 521 -11.32 3.82 11.09
N ASN A 522 -12.42 3.27 10.58
CA ASN A 522 -12.38 2.30 9.49
C ASN A 522 -11.97 2.94 8.16
N LEU A 523 -12.50 4.12 7.82
CA LEU A 523 -12.16 4.82 6.59
C LEU A 523 -10.67 5.21 6.58
N ILE A 524 -10.15 5.74 7.70
CA ILE A 524 -8.73 6.05 7.83
C ILE A 524 -7.87 4.78 7.72
N ASN A 525 -8.29 3.65 8.31
CA ASN A 525 -7.57 2.38 8.18
C ASN A 525 -7.54 1.88 6.72
N SER A 526 -8.65 2.00 6.01
CA SER A 526 -8.75 1.63 4.59
C SER A 526 -7.80 2.43 3.72
N VAL A 527 -7.84 3.75 3.89
CA VAL A 527 -6.99 4.68 3.16
C VAL A 527 -5.52 4.47 3.54
N ASP A 528 -5.22 4.19 4.81
CA ASP A 528 -3.86 3.83 5.26
C ASP A 528 -3.33 2.59 4.56
N LEU A 529 -4.15 1.54 4.43
CA LEU A 529 -3.77 0.33 3.68
C LEU A 529 -3.43 0.70 2.24
N MET A 530 -4.30 1.44 1.55
CA MET A 530 -4.13 1.83 0.14
C MET A 530 -2.86 2.67 -0.07
N THR A 531 -2.64 3.70 0.77
CA THR A 531 -1.45 4.57 0.68
C THR A 531 -0.16 3.80 0.94
N TRP A 532 -0.14 2.92 1.96
CA TRP A 532 1.03 2.09 2.23
C TRP A 532 1.28 1.04 1.16
N TYR A 533 0.24 0.47 0.58
CA TYR A 533 0.36 -0.50 -0.51
C TYR A 533 1.04 0.15 -1.72
N GLY A 534 0.53 1.30 -2.19
CA GLY A 534 1.12 2.04 -3.30
C GLY A 534 2.56 2.46 -3.01
N THR A 535 2.82 2.97 -1.81
CA THR A 535 4.15 3.35 -1.33
C THR A 535 5.15 2.19 -1.37
N MET A 536 4.80 1.04 -0.80
CA MET A 536 5.69 -0.11 -0.73
C MET A 536 5.94 -0.70 -2.12
N ILE A 537 4.91 -0.85 -2.96
CA ILE A 537 5.09 -1.30 -4.34
C ILE A 537 6.03 -0.34 -5.08
N PHE A 538 5.81 0.97 -4.97
CA PHE A 538 6.65 1.96 -5.63
C PHE A 538 8.13 1.78 -5.24
N LEU A 539 8.42 1.71 -3.94
CA LEU A 539 9.79 1.56 -3.45
C LEU A 539 10.46 0.26 -3.92
N HIS A 540 9.69 -0.84 -4.00
CA HIS A 540 10.20 -2.10 -4.53
C HIS A 540 10.53 -2.03 -6.02
N LEU A 541 9.68 -1.34 -6.79
CA LEU A 541 9.80 -1.21 -8.24
C LEU A 541 10.88 -0.21 -8.67
N ASP A 542 11.19 0.82 -7.86
CA ASP A 542 12.33 1.71 -8.14
C ASP A 542 13.65 0.92 -8.10
N HIS A 543 13.80 0.01 -7.15
CA HIS A 543 14.97 -0.86 -7.09
C HIS A 543 14.96 -1.92 -8.20
N GLN A 544 13.83 -2.62 -8.39
CA GLN A 544 13.70 -3.69 -9.37
C GLN A 544 12.36 -3.60 -10.10
N PRO A 545 12.30 -2.97 -11.29
CA PRO A 545 11.06 -2.83 -12.03
C PRO A 545 10.56 -4.19 -12.50
N ILE A 546 9.23 -4.33 -12.56
CA ILE A 546 8.57 -5.53 -13.07
C ILE A 546 8.05 -5.22 -14.46
N LEU A 547 8.78 -5.71 -15.46
CA LEU A 547 8.39 -5.56 -16.87
C LEU A 547 7.36 -6.61 -17.28
N ASN A 548 6.66 -6.31 -18.36
CA ASN A 548 5.60 -7.15 -18.89
C ASN A 548 6.13 -8.54 -19.26
N SER A 549 5.46 -9.57 -18.77
CA SER A 549 5.88 -10.97 -18.92
C SER A 549 5.82 -11.47 -20.37
N TYR A 550 5.17 -10.73 -21.26
CA TYR A 550 5.05 -11.03 -22.69
C TYR A 550 6.11 -10.37 -23.59
N LEU A 551 6.96 -9.49 -23.03
CA LEU A 551 8.00 -8.76 -23.76
C LEU A 551 9.38 -9.43 -23.73
#